data_AF-A0A6L9YST8-F1
#
_entry.id   AF-A0A6L9YST8-F1
#
_cell.length_a   1.000
_cell.length_b   1.000
_cell.length_c   1.000
_cell.angle_alpha   90.00
_cell.angle_beta   90.00
_cell.angle_gamma   90.00
#
_symmetry.space_group_name_H-M   'P 1'
#
loop_
_entity.id
_entity.type
_entity.pdbx_description
1 polymer ?
#
loop_
_entity_poly.entity_id
_entity_poly.type
_entity_poly.pdbx_seq_one_letter_code
_entity_poly.pdbx_strand_id
1 'polypeptide(L)'
;MKNAVIEIKNLLKLALGIHPQLVRPEAKLLLCCARTKLDPDLVDQIQLLVQQDLDWPWIVGMAQQQKVLPLLFRNLSYLECTQIPSDLWQYMQAKVRSITLYNLSLTRTLVKLLPQLEARGIAAIPYKGPTLAAAAYGDLALREFVDLDLLVREPEGVTK
;
A
#
# COMPACT_ATOMS: atom_id res chain seq x y z
N MET A 1 -24.95 -17.74 18.40
CA MET A 1 -24.24 -18.03 17.13
C MET A 1 -23.03 -17.12 16.87
N LYS A 2 -23.10 -15.79 17.09
CA LYS A 2 -21.95 -14.87 16.89
C LYS A 2 -20.70 -15.24 17.71
N ASN A 3 -20.87 -15.67 18.97
CA ASN A 3 -19.75 -16.01 19.86
C ASN A 3 -18.96 -17.24 19.39
N ALA A 4 -19.63 -18.29 18.91
CA ALA A 4 -18.97 -19.49 18.40
C ALA A 4 -18.14 -19.22 17.13
N VAL A 5 -18.60 -18.31 16.27
CA VAL A 5 -17.87 -17.91 15.05
C VAL A 5 -16.61 -17.11 15.40
N ILE A 6 -16.67 -16.26 16.43
CA ILE A 6 -15.52 -15.50 16.94
C ILE A 6 -14.48 -16.45 17.55
N GLU A 7 -14.94 -17.45 18.29
CA GLU A 7 -14.10 -18.44 18.97
C GLU A 7 -13.36 -19.33 17.97
N ILE A 8 -14.03 -19.80 16.91
CA ILE A 8 -13.42 -20.58 15.81
C ILE A 8 -12.38 -19.74 15.05
N LYS A 9 -12.68 -18.46 14.74
CA LYS A 9 -11.71 -17.56 14.11
C LYS A 9 -10.48 -17.30 14.98
N ASN A 10 -10.65 -17.24 16.30
CA ASN A 10 -9.55 -17.04 17.24
C ASN A 10 -8.67 -18.30 17.37
N LEU A 11 -9.28 -19.49 17.36
CA LEU A 11 -8.56 -20.77 17.36
C LEU A 11 -7.74 -20.98 16.08
N LEU A 12 -8.30 -20.62 14.91
CA LEU A 12 -7.58 -20.68 13.63
C LEU A 12 -6.39 -19.73 13.56
N LYS A 13 -6.51 -18.53 14.16
CA LYS A 13 -5.42 -17.55 14.28
C LYS A 13 -4.31 -18.04 15.21
N LEU A 14 -4.67 -18.67 16.34
CA LEU A 14 -3.72 -19.31 17.25
C LEU A 14 -2.93 -20.44 16.58
N ALA A 15 -3.61 -21.30 15.81
CA ALA A 15 -3.00 -22.43 15.10
C ALA A 15 -2.01 -21.98 14.00
N LEU A 16 -2.19 -20.78 13.44
CA LEU A 16 -1.29 -20.15 12.47
C LEU A 16 -0.16 -19.33 13.12
N GLY A 17 -0.02 -19.37 14.45
CA GLY A 17 0.97 -18.57 15.19
C GLY A 17 0.64 -17.07 15.27
N ILE A 18 -0.53 -16.66 14.79
CA ILE A 18 -1.01 -15.27 14.86
C ILE A 18 -1.83 -15.15 16.13
N HIS A 19 -1.18 -14.96 17.28
CA HIS A 19 -1.89 -14.70 18.52
C HIS A 19 -2.60 -13.32 18.43
N PRO A 20 -3.94 -13.25 18.46
CA PRO A 20 -4.68 -11.98 18.32
C PRO A 20 -4.42 -10.98 19.46
N GLN A 21 -3.87 -11.48 20.57
CA GLN A 21 -3.46 -10.72 21.75
C GLN A 21 -2.01 -10.22 21.68
N LEU A 22 -1.19 -10.65 20.70
CA LEU A 22 0.22 -10.25 20.55
C LEU A 22 0.48 -9.21 19.45
N VAL A 23 -0.53 -8.81 18.68
CA VAL A 23 -0.36 -7.78 17.67
C VAL A 23 -0.48 -6.41 18.34
N ARG A 24 0.64 -5.67 18.38
CA ARG A 24 0.73 -4.27 18.84
C ARG A 24 -0.44 -3.43 18.28
N PRO A 25 -1.06 -2.54 19.08
CA PRO A 25 -2.18 -1.70 18.59
C PRO A 25 -1.78 -0.87 17.36
N GLU A 26 -0.53 -0.42 17.29
CA GLU A 26 0.06 0.26 16.14
C GLU A 26 0.05 -0.60 14.87
N ALA A 27 0.40 -1.88 15.00
CA ALA A 27 0.38 -2.82 13.88
C ALA A 27 -1.05 -3.09 13.41
N LYS A 28 -2.01 -3.16 14.34
CA LYS A 28 -3.43 -3.29 14.00
C LYS A 28 -3.91 -2.05 13.23
N LEU A 29 -3.59 -0.85 13.72
CA LEU A 29 -3.93 0.40 13.05
C LEU A 29 -3.34 0.44 11.64
N LEU A 30 -2.05 0.12 11.49
CA LEU A 30 -1.40 0.10 10.19
C LEU A 30 -2.07 -0.88 9.22
N LEU A 31 -2.44 -2.08 9.66
CA LEU A 31 -3.15 -3.06 8.83
C LEU A 31 -4.55 -2.59 8.41
N CYS A 32 -5.27 -1.92 9.30
CA CYS A 32 -6.57 -1.31 8.97
C CYS A 32 -6.39 -0.18 7.94
N CYS A 33 -5.38 0.66 8.10
CA CYS A 33 -5.09 1.77 7.20
C CYS A 33 -4.36 1.33 5.90
N ALA A 34 -3.86 0.11 5.77
CA ALA A 34 -3.20 -0.39 4.56
C ALA A 34 -4.19 -0.93 3.50
N ARG A 35 -5.42 -0.38 3.45
CA ARG A 35 -6.49 -0.82 2.55
C ARG A 35 -6.81 0.24 1.51
N THR A 36 -7.13 -0.20 0.29
CA THR A 36 -7.56 0.69 -0.81
C THR A 36 -9.00 1.17 -0.64
N LYS A 37 -9.82 0.47 0.14
CA LYS A 37 -11.19 0.83 0.53
C LYS A 37 -11.38 0.60 2.02
N LEU A 38 -12.16 1.45 2.67
CA LEU A 38 -12.58 1.29 4.05
C LEU A 38 -14.07 0.92 4.05
N ASP A 39 -14.42 -0.17 4.73
CA ASP A 39 -15.80 -0.47 5.09
C ASP A 39 -16.12 0.14 6.46
N PRO A 40 -17.41 0.27 6.84
CA PRO A 40 -17.79 0.89 8.11
C PRO A 40 -17.14 0.24 9.35
N ASP A 41 -17.01 -1.08 9.37
CA ASP A 41 -16.41 -1.81 10.50
C ASP A 41 -14.92 -1.43 10.67
N LEU A 42 -14.19 -1.28 9.57
CA LEU A 42 -12.80 -0.80 9.59
C LEU A 42 -12.68 0.65 10.03
N VAL A 43 -13.62 1.51 9.63
CA VAL A 43 -13.64 2.91 10.07
C VAL A 43 -13.80 2.99 11.58
N ASP A 44 -14.78 2.28 12.15
CA ASP A 44 -15.02 2.24 13.59
C ASP A 44 -13.79 1.69 14.34
N GLN A 45 -13.15 0.65 13.78
CA GLN A 45 -11.95 0.07 14.36
C GLN A 45 -10.77 1.05 14.36
N ILE A 46 -10.56 1.79 13.27
CA ILE A 46 -9.50 2.81 13.18
C ILE A 46 -9.78 3.92 14.20
N GLN A 47 -11.01 4.43 14.24
CA GLN A 47 -11.41 5.49 15.17
C GLN A 47 -11.18 5.09 16.63
N LEU A 48 -11.47 3.85 17.00
CA LEU A 48 -11.19 3.33 18.34
C LEU A 48 -9.67 3.23 18.62
N LEU A 49 -8.89 2.76 17.64
CA LEU A 49 -7.45 2.58 17.80
C LEU A 49 -6.71 3.90 17.97
N VAL A 50 -7.07 4.94 17.21
CA VAL A 50 -6.37 6.23 17.26
C VAL A 50 -6.57 6.98 18.58
N GLN A 51 -7.57 6.61 19.41
CA GLN A 51 -7.75 7.17 20.75
C GLN A 51 -6.80 6.58 21.80
N GLN A 52 -6.01 5.57 21.45
CA GLN A 52 -5.02 4.98 22.35
C GLN A 52 -3.72 5.79 22.35
N ASP A 53 -2.89 5.58 23.36
CA ASP A 53 -1.51 6.06 23.35
C ASP A 53 -0.70 5.17 22.40
N LEU A 54 -0.36 5.72 21.23
CA LEU A 54 0.28 5.01 20.12
C LEU A 54 1.67 5.57 19.83
N ASP A 55 2.61 4.67 19.55
CA ASP A 55 3.91 5.06 18.99
C ASP A 55 3.76 5.45 17.51
N TRP A 56 3.38 6.70 17.26
CA TRP A 56 3.26 7.26 15.91
C TRP A 56 4.55 7.21 15.10
N PRO A 57 5.75 7.53 15.66
CA PRO A 57 7.01 7.32 14.96
C PRO A 57 7.17 5.87 14.46
N TRP A 58 6.83 4.87 15.27
CA TRP A 58 6.88 3.47 14.84
C TRP A 58 5.88 3.18 13.72
N ILE A 59 4.63 3.67 13.81
CA ILE A 59 3.61 3.47 12.77
C ILE A 59 4.09 4.03 11.43
N VAL A 60 4.57 5.27 11.42
CA VAL A 60 5.05 5.97 10.22
C VAL A 60 6.29 5.27 9.64
N GLY A 61 7.26 4.92 10.50
CA GLY A 61 8.46 4.19 10.09
C GLY A 61 8.14 2.84 9.46
N MET A 62 7.23 2.08 10.08
CA MET A 62 6.79 0.79 9.54
C MET A 62 6.01 0.93 8.24
N ALA A 63 5.12 1.93 8.14
CA ALA A 63 4.37 2.18 6.91
C ALA A 63 5.30 2.49 5.72
N GLN A 64 6.38 3.23 5.97
CA GLN A 64 7.40 3.50 4.97
C GLN A 64 8.20 2.24 4.61
N GLN A 65 8.67 1.49 5.61
CA GLN A 65 9.42 0.25 5.36
C GLN A 65 8.61 -0.77 4.53
N GLN A 66 7.30 -0.86 4.81
CA GLN A 66 6.39 -1.76 4.10
C GLN A 66 5.78 -1.14 2.82
N LYS A 67 6.21 0.07 2.43
CA LYS A 67 5.73 0.78 1.23
C LYS A 67 4.21 0.98 1.17
N VAL A 68 3.59 1.16 2.32
CA VAL A 68 2.15 1.44 2.49
C VAL A 68 1.88 2.83 3.06
N LEU A 69 2.90 3.69 3.17
CA LEU A 69 2.79 5.06 3.66
C LEU A 69 1.69 5.89 2.93
N PRO A 70 1.53 5.80 1.60
CA PRO A 70 0.43 6.51 0.91
C PRO A 70 -0.96 6.06 1.36
N LEU A 71 -1.15 4.76 1.62
CA LEU A 71 -2.43 4.23 2.11
C LEU A 71 -2.72 4.68 3.54
N LEU A 72 -1.70 4.64 4.41
CA LEU A 72 -1.79 5.16 5.78
C LEU A 72 -2.23 6.63 5.77
N PHE A 73 -1.48 7.47 5.05
CA PHE A 73 -1.75 8.90 4.98
C PHE A 73 -3.14 9.20 4.39
N ARG A 74 -3.51 8.54 3.28
CA ARG A 74 -4.82 8.75 2.64
C ARG A 74 -5.97 8.39 3.58
N ASN A 75 -5.90 7.24 4.24
CA ASN A 75 -6.99 6.77 5.08
C ASN A 75 -7.10 7.59 6.37
N LEU A 76 -5.98 8.00 6.99
CA LEU A 76 -6.01 8.91 8.14
C LEU A 76 -6.47 10.33 7.77
N SER A 77 -6.15 10.80 6.56
CA SER A 77 -6.68 12.07 6.02
C SER A 77 -8.17 12.01 5.78
N TYR A 78 -8.67 10.93 5.18
CA TYR A 78 -10.10 10.72 4.94
C TYR A 78 -10.90 10.71 6.26
N LEU A 79 -10.31 10.17 7.32
CA LEU A 79 -10.91 10.11 8.66
C LEU A 79 -10.65 11.35 9.51
N GLU A 80 -9.98 12.37 8.98
CA GLU A 80 -9.64 13.61 9.69
C GLU A 80 -8.95 13.36 11.05
N CYS A 81 -8.02 12.38 11.08
CA CYS A 81 -7.33 11.99 12.32
C CYS A 81 -6.48 13.14 12.89
N THR A 82 -6.75 13.53 14.14
CA THR A 82 -6.10 14.66 14.82
C THR A 82 -5.07 14.23 15.86
N GLN A 83 -4.97 12.93 16.15
CA GLN A 83 -4.09 12.38 17.19
C GLN A 83 -2.63 12.25 16.76
N ILE A 84 -2.33 12.49 15.47
CA ILE A 84 -0.99 12.35 14.90
C ILE A 84 -0.19 13.62 15.18
N PRO A 85 1.06 13.52 15.68
CA PRO A 85 1.97 14.66 15.78
C PRO A 85 2.11 15.42 14.46
N SER A 86 2.09 16.75 14.53
CA SER A 86 2.02 17.63 13.34
C SER A 86 3.26 17.54 12.45
N ASP A 87 4.43 17.28 13.02
CA ASP A 87 5.69 17.02 12.33
C ASP A 87 5.63 15.72 11.52
N LEU A 88 5.08 14.65 12.10
CA LEU A 88 4.86 13.38 11.41
C LEU A 88 3.80 13.51 10.32
N TRP A 89 2.76 14.30 10.54
CA TRP A 89 1.76 14.60 9.52
C TRP A 89 2.38 15.29 8.29
N GLN A 90 3.16 16.36 8.52
CA GLN A 90 3.86 17.09 7.48
C GLN A 90 4.88 16.19 6.76
N TYR A 91 5.58 15.34 7.50
CA TYR A 91 6.49 14.34 6.95
C TYR A 91 5.79 13.38 5.99
N MET A 92 4.67 12.78 6.42
CA MET A 92 3.88 11.87 5.59
C MET A 92 3.37 12.59 4.32
N GLN A 93 2.82 13.80 4.47
CA GLN A 93 2.33 14.58 3.34
C GLN A 93 3.44 14.85 2.31
N ALA A 94 4.62 15.28 2.76
CA ALA A 94 5.76 15.54 1.88
C ALA A 94 6.24 14.25 1.17
N LYS A 95 6.30 13.12 1.90
CA LYS A 95 6.69 11.83 1.32
C LYS A 95 5.69 11.34 0.30
N VAL A 96 4.39 11.37 0.60
CA VAL A 96 3.35 10.98 -0.35
C VAL A 96 3.39 11.84 -1.61
N ARG A 97 3.58 13.17 -1.46
CA ARG A 97 3.77 14.05 -2.62
C ARG A 97 4.98 13.64 -3.47
N SER A 98 6.11 13.31 -2.84
CA SER A 98 7.31 12.85 -3.54
C SER A 98 7.08 11.52 -4.27
N ILE A 99 6.41 10.56 -3.64
CA ILE A 99 6.03 9.27 -4.24
C ILE A 99 5.15 9.51 -5.47
N THR A 100 4.11 10.34 -5.33
CA THR A 100 3.19 10.66 -6.43
C THR A 100 3.94 11.25 -7.63
N LEU A 101 4.81 12.25 -7.40
CA LEU A 101 5.59 12.86 -8.48
C LEU A 101 6.50 11.86 -9.18
N TYR A 102 7.14 10.99 -8.40
CA TYR A 102 8.02 9.96 -8.94
C TYR A 102 7.24 8.92 -9.76
N ASN A 103 6.13 8.42 -9.24
CA ASN A 103 5.25 7.49 -9.92
C ASN A 103 4.71 8.05 -11.23
N LEU A 104 4.31 9.33 -11.25
CA LEU A 104 3.87 10.01 -12.46
C LEU A 104 5.00 10.15 -13.49
N SER A 105 6.22 10.44 -13.04
CA SER A 105 7.40 10.50 -13.91
C SER A 105 7.69 9.16 -14.58
N LEU A 106 7.70 8.06 -13.81
CA LEU A 106 7.87 6.71 -14.34
C LEU A 106 6.73 6.32 -15.27
N THR A 107 5.48 6.63 -14.91
CA THR A 107 4.31 6.36 -15.77
C THR A 107 4.42 7.09 -17.09
N ARG A 108 4.86 8.37 -17.08
CA ARG A 108 5.10 9.14 -18.30
C ARG A 108 6.18 8.49 -19.17
N THR A 109 7.27 8.03 -18.56
CA THR A 109 8.33 7.31 -19.27
C THR A 109 7.81 6.04 -19.90
N LEU A 110 7.03 5.23 -19.16
CA LEU A 110 6.42 4.00 -19.65
C LEU A 110 5.53 4.26 -20.88
N VAL A 111 4.62 5.23 -20.79
CA VAL A 111 3.70 5.59 -21.88
C VAL A 111 4.45 6.05 -23.12
N LYS A 112 5.58 6.74 -22.97
CA LYS A 112 6.44 7.15 -24.10
C LYS A 112 7.27 6.01 -24.67
N LEU A 113 7.69 5.06 -23.84
CA LEU A 113 8.60 3.98 -24.21
C LEU A 113 7.88 2.89 -25.01
N LEU A 114 6.65 2.53 -24.65
CA LEU A 114 5.93 1.42 -25.29
C LEU A 114 5.78 1.59 -26.81
N PRO A 115 5.33 2.74 -27.36
CA PRO A 115 5.24 2.91 -28.81
C PRO A 115 6.61 2.87 -29.51
N GLN A 116 7.69 3.27 -28.82
CA GLN A 116 9.04 3.27 -29.38
C GLN A 116 9.63 1.86 -29.47
N LEU A 117 9.29 0.99 -28.52
CA LEU A 117 9.63 -0.44 -28.57
C LEU A 117 8.83 -1.14 -29.66
N GLU A 118 7.52 -0.88 -29.72
CA GLU A 118 6.63 -1.42 -30.75
C GLU A 118 7.07 -1.02 -32.16
N ALA A 119 7.44 0.24 -32.39
CA ALA A 119 7.96 0.73 -33.67
C ALA A 119 9.29 0.06 -34.10
N ARG A 120 9.99 -0.61 -33.17
CA ARG A 120 11.21 -1.41 -33.45
C ARG A 120 10.93 -2.91 -33.50
N GLY A 121 9.66 -3.32 -33.52
CA GLY A 121 9.26 -4.72 -33.51
C GLY A 121 9.43 -5.42 -32.16
N ILE A 122 9.68 -4.68 -31.08
CA ILE A 122 9.85 -5.24 -29.73
C ILE A 122 8.51 -5.20 -29.02
N ALA A 123 7.83 -6.34 -28.98
CA ALA A 123 6.61 -6.50 -28.19
C ALA A 123 6.95 -6.52 -26.69
N ALA A 124 6.60 -5.44 -25.99
CA ALA A 124 6.84 -5.27 -24.55
C ALA A 124 5.51 -5.14 -23.79
N ILE A 125 5.38 -5.88 -22.69
CA ILE A 125 4.24 -5.84 -21.78
C ILE A 125 4.71 -5.25 -20.44
N PRO A 126 4.14 -4.13 -19.97
CA PRO A 126 4.44 -3.62 -18.64
C PRO A 126 4.03 -4.60 -17.56
N TYR A 127 4.94 -4.87 -16.64
CA TYR A 127 4.70 -5.71 -15.49
C TYR A 127 4.76 -4.88 -14.21
N LYS A 128 3.83 -5.12 -13.28
CA LYS A 128 3.75 -4.39 -11.99
C LYS A 128 3.70 -2.86 -12.17
N GLY A 129 4.55 -2.13 -11.43
CA GLY A 129 4.70 -0.67 -11.48
C GLY A 129 3.38 0.11 -11.68
N PRO A 130 3.33 1.01 -12.68
CA PRO A 130 2.15 1.79 -12.99
C PRO A 130 0.89 0.98 -13.30
N THR A 131 1.00 -0.15 -14.01
CA THR A 131 -0.17 -0.94 -14.41
C THR A 131 -0.83 -1.62 -13.22
N LEU A 132 -0.02 -2.15 -12.29
CA LEU A 132 -0.54 -2.73 -11.05
C LEU A 132 -1.08 -1.67 -10.09
N ALA A 133 -0.45 -0.50 -10.01
CA ALA A 133 -0.98 0.61 -9.23
C ALA A 133 -2.37 1.02 -9.73
N ALA A 134 -2.52 1.23 -11.04
CA ALA A 134 -3.82 1.55 -11.65
C ALA A 134 -4.85 0.43 -11.42
N ALA A 135 -4.50 -0.83 -11.67
CA ALA A 135 -5.45 -1.95 -11.61
C ALA A 135 -5.85 -2.33 -10.18
N ALA A 136 -4.92 -2.36 -9.22
CA ALA A 136 -5.18 -2.84 -7.87
C ALA A 136 -5.51 -1.73 -6.86
N TYR A 137 -5.02 -0.51 -7.09
CA TYR A 137 -5.21 0.62 -6.17
C TYR A 137 -6.18 1.67 -6.73
N GLY A 138 -6.38 1.72 -8.04
CA GLY A 138 -7.21 2.73 -8.71
C GLY A 138 -6.56 4.11 -8.79
N ASP A 139 -5.36 4.27 -8.24
CA ASP A 139 -4.62 5.53 -8.19
C ASP A 139 -3.11 5.23 -8.12
N LEU A 140 -2.36 5.86 -9.03
CA LEU A 140 -0.91 5.73 -9.13
C LEU A 140 -0.19 6.25 -7.88
N ALA A 141 -0.77 7.19 -7.13
CA ALA A 141 -0.18 7.76 -5.92
C ALA A 141 -0.09 6.76 -4.75
N LEU A 142 -0.87 5.68 -4.78
CA LEU A 142 -1.10 4.83 -3.60
C LEU A 142 -0.17 3.63 -3.49
N ARG A 143 0.57 3.32 -4.55
CA ARG A 143 1.55 2.24 -4.59
C ARG A 143 2.92 2.83 -4.87
N GLU A 144 3.84 2.71 -3.94
CA GLU A 144 5.23 3.10 -4.19
C GLU A 144 5.94 2.09 -5.09
N PHE A 145 6.57 2.57 -6.18
CA PHE A 145 7.42 1.79 -7.06
C PHE A 145 8.60 2.62 -7.55
N VAL A 146 9.74 1.97 -7.76
CA VAL A 146 11.04 2.64 -8.00
C VAL A 146 11.59 2.42 -9.41
N ASP A 147 10.93 1.59 -10.20
CA ASP A 147 11.38 1.11 -11.50
C ASP A 147 10.19 0.81 -12.44
N LEU A 148 10.53 0.47 -13.68
CA LEU A 148 9.62 -0.05 -14.69
C LEU A 148 10.08 -1.45 -15.09
N ASP A 149 9.26 -2.45 -14.81
CA ASP A 149 9.47 -3.80 -15.32
C ASP A 149 8.75 -3.98 -16.65
N LEU A 150 9.46 -4.49 -17.66
CA LEU A 150 8.89 -4.85 -18.95
C LEU A 150 9.20 -6.32 -19.25
N LEU A 151 8.15 -7.08 -19.57
CA LEU A 151 8.31 -8.41 -20.16
C LEU A 151 8.40 -8.25 -21.68
N VAL A 152 9.47 -8.74 -22.27
CA VAL A 152 9.65 -8.77 -23.72
C VAL A 152 9.62 -10.20 -24.22
N ARG A 153 9.09 -10.42 -25.42
CA ARG A 153 9.13 -11.73 -26.06
C ARG A 153 10.59 -12.08 -26.39
N GLU A 154 11.03 -13.27 -25.99
CA GLU A 154 12.31 -13.82 -26.42
C GLU A 154 12.26 -14.08 -27.94
N PRO A 155 13.26 -13.64 -28.72
CA PRO A 155 13.31 -13.94 -30.15
C PRO A 155 13.38 -15.46 -30.35
N GLU A 156 12.57 -16.01 -31.27
CA GLU A 156 12.68 -17.42 -31.63
C GLU A 156 14.09 -17.72 -32.18
N GLY A 157 14.75 -18.75 -31.64
CA GLY A 157 16.05 -19.24 -32.15
C GLY A 157 17.30 -18.93 -31.32
N VAL A 158 17.19 -18.31 -30.14
CA VAL A 158 18.32 -18.19 -29.22
C VAL A 158 18.41 -19.44 -28.34
N THR A 159 19.01 -20.52 -28.86
CA THR A 159 19.47 -21.64 -28.01
C THR A 159 20.51 -21.12 -27.02
N LYS A 160 20.25 -21.32 -25.72
CA LYS A 160 21.22 -21.12 -24.64
C LYS A 160 22.40 -22.08 -24.73
#